data_AF-A0A365NE59-F1
#
_entry.id   AF-A0A365NE59-F1
#
_cell.length_a   1.000
_cell.length_b   1.000
_cell.length_c   1.000
_cell.angle_alpha   90.00
_cell.angle_beta   90.00
_cell.angle_gamma   90.00
#
_symmetry.space_group_name_H-M   'P 1'
#
loop_
_entity.id
_entity.type
_entity.pdbx_description
1 polymer ?
#
loop_
_entity_poly.entity_id
_entity_poly.type
_entity_poly.pdbx_seq_one_letter_code
_entity_poly.pdbx_strand_id
1 'polypeptide(L)'
;MHSFKSFLFPSLFALAHGHSVILNAQGLDTSPASVGFQVDPEIARNCITINPCQQDATIIRDAEITANIVNQCGRTELSGNIDVGENTENAISAGKVTQVEAGGELTVTIHQVNADGAGPYVCDLDESSNTNTNIQNLTVTNNVPGTNGLSQVKTQAFNITVKMPDDLNCFGASTGNICTVRCRNNALAGPFGGCFAVQQADTDKKTNTPQNIKTTQQLQAINAQVLQNQKDFPDSVKANENATNDEAEQNKAAVDALLGNTVNGGNNQGGNGGNQGGRGGQGRGQFGGSGGFGGFGGNAKRAASKLRWAKRFFAQEDTI
;
A
#
# COMPACT_ATOMS: atom_id res chain seq x y z
N MET A 1 45.81 -33.63 26.47
CA MET A 1 45.24 -32.29 26.12
C MET A 1 45.17 -32.19 24.60
N HIS A 2 44.02 -32.49 23.98
CA HIS A 2 43.81 -32.25 22.55
C HIS A 2 42.60 -31.32 22.42
N SER A 3 42.91 -30.08 22.05
CA SER A 3 41.95 -28.99 21.85
C SER A 3 41.32 -29.16 20.48
N PHE A 4 40.07 -29.64 20.44
CA PHE A 4 39.25 -29.62 19.23
C PHE A 4 38.70 -28.21 19.04
N LYS A 5 39.27 -27.47 18.09
CA LYS A 5 38.70 -26.20 17.62
C LYS A 5 37.52 -26.52 16.73
N SER A 6 36.31 -26.34 17.25
CA SER A 6 35.08 -26.34 16.45
C SER A 6 35.11 -25.17 15.47
N PHE A 7 35.32 -25.48 14.19
CA PHE A 7 35.04 -24.54 13.11
C PHE A 7 33.51 -24.42 12.99
N LEU A 8 32.96 -23.30 13.45
CA LEU A 8 31.62 -22.86 13.10
C LEU A 8 31.65 -22.48 11.62
N PHE A 9 31.15 -23.36 10.75
CA PHE A 9 30.82 -23.00 9.38
C PHE A 9 29.61 -22.06 9.41
N PRO A 10 29.69 -20.83 8.86
CA PRO A 10 28.50 -20.05 8.61
C PRO A 10 27.68 -20.80 7.55
N SER A 11 26.49 -21.25 7.94
CA SER A 11 25.48 -21.78 7.04
C SER A 11 25.20 -20.72 5.97
N LEU A 12 25.71 -20.97 4.76
CA LEU A 12 25.36 -20.21 3.57
C LEU A 12 23.84 -20.33 3.41
N PHE A 13 23.10 -19.26 3.69
CA PHE A 13 21.68 -19.19 3.36
C PHE A 13 21.58 -19.36 1.84
N ALA A 14 21.23 -20.57 1.40
CA ALA A 14 20.76 -20.75 0.05
C ALA A 14 19.55 -19.82 -0.10
N LEU A 15 19.69 -18.80 -0.94
CA LEU A 15 18.55 -18.09 -1.52
C LEU A 15 17.76 -19.16 -2.29
N ALA A 16 16.88 -19.86 -1.57
CA ALA A 16 15.99 -20.83 -2.15
C ALA A 16 14.94 -20.01 -2.90
N HIS A 17 15.08 -19.93 -4.22
CA HIS A 17 14.24 -19.06 -5.04
C HIS A 17 12.85 -19.65 -5.20
N GLY A 18 12.13 -19.96 -4.13
CA GLY A 18 10.74 -20.40 -4.20
C GLY A 18 9.93 -19.42 -4.99
N HIS A 19 9.04 -19.86 -5.86
CA HIS A 19 8.15 -18.94 -6.54
C HIS A 19 6.82 -19.62 -6.82
N SER A 20 5.75 -18.88 -6.56
CA SER A 20 4.41 -19.27 -6.94
C SER A 20 3.64 -18.03 -7.40
N VAL A 21 2.60 -18.29 -8.19
CA VAL A 21 1.79 -17.24 -8.81
C VAL A 21 0.33 -17.64 -8.76
N ILE A 22 -0.54 -16.70 -8.40
CA ILE A 22 -1.99 -16.90 -8.43
C ILE A 22 -2.49 -16.59 -9.85
N LEU A 23 -2.75 -17.63 -10.63
CA LEU A 23 -3.17 -17.49 -12.02
C LEU A 23 -4.68 -17.23 -12.16
N ASN A 24 -5.46 -17.65 -11.17
CA ASN A 24 -6.91 -17.56 -11.19
C ASN A 24 -7.46 -17.59 -9.77
N ALA A 25 -8.50 -16.82 -9.51
CA ALA A 25 -9.38 -17.02 -8.37
C ALA A 25 -10.84 -16.89 -8.84
N GLN A 26 -11.65 -17.88 -8.51
CA GLN A 26 -13.04 -18.01 -8.95
C GLN A 26 -13.95 -18.27 -7.75
N GLY A 27 -14.90 -17.35 -7.53
CA GLY A 27 -15.99 -17.52 -6.57
C GLY A 27 -17.22 -18.07 -7.29
N LEU A 28 -18.25 -17.24 -7.46
CA LEU A 28 -19.45 -17.60 -8.22
C LEU A 28 -19.11 -17.93 -9.68
N ASP A 29 -19.55 -19.10 -10.16
CA ASP A 29 -19.28 -19.59 -11.54
C ASP A 29 -19.81 -18.66 -12.64
N THR A 30 -20.79 -17.81 -12.32
CA THR A 30 -21.40 -16.83 -13.24
C THR A 30 -20.59 -15.54 -13.35
N SER A 31 -19.57 -15.35 -12.52
CA SER A 31 -18.74 -14.15 -12.47
C SER A 31 -17.40 -14.37 -13.19
N PRO A 32 -16.74 -13.31 -13.69
CA PRO A 32 -15.42 -13.45 -14.28
C PRO A 32 -14.39 -13.91 -13.24
N ALA A 33 -13.27 -14.47 -13.67
CA ALA A 33 -12.19 -14.83 -12.76
C ALA A 33 -11.37 -13.60 -12.36
N SER A 34 -10.91 -13.58 -11.11
CA SER A 34 -9.84 -12.71 -10.66
C SER A 34 -8.48 -13.30 -11.04
N VAL A 35 -7.47 -12.43 -11.13
CA VAL A 35 -6.07 -12.79 -11.36
C VAL A 35 -5.23 -12.16 -10.25
N GLY A 36 -4.13 -12.80 -9.87
CA GLY A 36 -3.15 -12.20 -8.97
C GLY A 36 -2.67 -10.83 -9.47
N PHE A 37 -2.47 -9.89 -8.56
CA PHE A 37 -1.94 -8.57 -8.89
C PHE A 37 -0.54 -8.68 -9.49
N GLN A 38 -0.30 -7.86 -10.52
CA GLN A 38 0.94 -7.82 -11.30
C GLN A 38 1.37 -9.15 -11.95
N VAL A 39 0.46 -10.14 -12.06
CA VAL A 39 0.73 -11.38 -12.79
C VAL A 39 0.74 -11.10 -14.29
N ASP A 40 1.86 -11.42 -14.94
CA ASP A 40 2.06 -11.20 -16.36
C ASP A 40 1.74 -12.49 -17.15
N PRO A 41 0.70 -12.49 -18.01
CA PRO A 41 0.37 -13.65 -18.83
C PRO A 41 1.43 -13.97 -19.90
N GLU A 42 2.33 -13.04 -20.24
CA GLU A 42 3.38 -13.24 -21.24
C GLU A 42 4.59 -14.02 -20.67
N ILE A 43 4.71 -14.13 -19.35
CA ILE A 43 5.76 -14.91 -18.70
C ILE A 43 5.49 -16.41 -18.87
N ALA A 44 6.48 -17.11 -19.43
CA ALA A 44 6.44 -18.57 -19.57
C ALA A 44 6.25 -19.26 -18.20
N ARG A 45 5.43 -20.31 -18.16
CA ARG A 45 5.09 -21.08 -16.93
C ARG A 45 5.58 -22.53 -16.96
N ASN A 46 6.35 -22.88 -17.98
CA ASN A 46 6.90 -24.22 -18.19
C ASN A 46 8.40 -24.29 -17.87
N CYS A 47 8.91 -23.35 -17.08
CA CYS A 47 10.32 -23.31 -16.69
C CYS A 47 10.51 -22.90 -15.23
N ILE A 48 11.71 -23.16 -14.72
CA ILE A 48 12.07 -22.96 -13.30
C ILE A 48 13.19 -21.93 -13.10
N THR A 49 13.64 -21.29 -14.18
CA THR A 49 14.70 -20.28 -14.13
C THR A 49 14.13 -18.94 -13.70
N ILE A 50 14.96 -18.13 -13.03
CA ILE A 50 14.57 -16.80 -12.55
C ILE A 50 14.02 -15.94 -13.69
N ASN A 51 14.71 -15.95 -14.82
CA ASN A 51 14.27 -15.29 -16.04
C ASN A 51 13.87 -16.37 -17.08
N PRO A 52 12.65 -16.32 -17.66
CA PRO A 52 11.57 -15.36 -17.37
C PRO A 52 10.63 -15.81 -16.23
N CYS A 53 10.64 -17.09 -15.85
CA CYS A 53 9.50 -17.75 -15.20
C CYS A 53 9.17 -17.33 -13.75
N GLN A 54 10.00 -16.50 -13.11
CA GLN A 54 9.84 -16.11 -11.71
C GLN A 54 9.69 -14.59 -11.52
N GLN A 55 9.74 -13.81 -12.60
CA GLN A 55 9.83 -12.35 -12.51
C GLN A 55 8.58 -11.70 -11.89
N ASP A 56 7.41 -12.30 -12.05
CA ASP A 56 6.14 -11.80 -11.52
C ASP A 56 5.62 -12.58 -10.31
N ALA A 57 6.42 -13.50 -9.78
CA ALA A 57 6.05 -14.19 -8.56
C ALA A 57 6.12 -13.22 -7.38
N THR A 58 5.04 -13.21 -6.60
CA THR A 58 4.89 -12.24 -5.51
C THR A 58 5.63 -12.72 -4.27
N ILE A 59 6.40 -11.81 -3.67
CA ILE A 59 7.15 -12.02 -2.43
C ILE A 59 6.49 -11.19 -1.32
N ILE A 60 6.01 -11.86 -0.27
CA ILE A 60 5.22 -11.25 0.82
C ILE A 60 5.89 -11.49 2.18
N ARG A 61 6.99 -10.78 2.43
CA ARG A 61 7.78 -10.93 3.67
C ARG A 61 7.24 -10.04 4.80
N ASP A 62 6.98 -10.64 5.96
CA ASP A 62 6.58 -9.91 7.16
C ASP A 62 7.61 -8.85 7.58
N ALA A 63 8.90 -9.13 7.37
CA ALA A 63 9.97 -8.17 7.64
C ALA A 63 9.89 -6.93 6.74
N GLU A 64 9.55 -7.10 5.45
CA GLU A 64 9.39 -5.97 4.51
C GLU A 64 8.10 -5.17 4.84
N ILE A 65 7.02 -5.85 5.22
CA ILE A 65 5.76 -5.23 5.67
C ILE A 65 5.97 -4.44 6.97
N THR A 66 6.61 -5.05 7.97
CA THR A 66 6.86 -4.43 9.29
C THR A 66 7.80 -3.22 9.17
N ALA A 67 8.78 -3.30 8.26
CA ALA A 67 9.67 -2.19 7.95
C ALA A 67 9.03 -1.11 7.05
N ASN A 68 7.77 -1.29 6.65
CA ASN A 68 7.04 -0.39 5.74
C ASN A 68 7.77 -0.16 4.40
N ILE A 69 8.48 -1.19 3.92
CA ILE A 69 9.15 -1.20 2.61
C ILE A 69 8.13 -1.55 1.52
N VAL A 70 7.20 -2.44 1.84
CA VAL A 70 6.08 -2.88 1.01
C VAL A 70 4.81 -2.89 1.83
N ASN A 71 3.65 -2.89 1.17
CA ASN A 71 2.38 -3.13 1.85
C ASN A 71 2.09 -4.62 2.01
N GLN A 72 0.90 -4.97 2.51
CA GLN A 72 0.52 -6.35 2.83
C GLN A 72 0.55 -7.30 1.63
N CYS A 73 0.46 -6.80 0.40
CA CYS A 73 0.51 -7.59 -0.82
C CYS A 73 1.93 -7.81 -1.35
N GLY A 74 2.94 -7.18 -0.74
CA GLY A 74 4.33 -7.41 -1.08
C GLY A 74 4.75 -6.80 -2.42
N ARG A 75 5.64 -7.50 -3.13
CA ARG A 75 6.24 -7.02 -4.37
C ARG A 75 6.55 -8.15 -5.34
N THR A 76 6.73 -7.80 -6.61
CA THR A 76 7.33 -8.67 -7.64
C THR A 76 8.74 -8.20 -7.97
N GLU A 77 9.56 -9.08 -8.53
CA GLU A 77 10.91 -8.70 -9.02
C GLU A 77 10.82 -7.84 -10.29
N LEU A 78 9.76 -8.04 -11.11
CA LEU A 78 9.55 -7.30 -12.35
C LEU A 78 9.02 -5.88 -12.13
N SER A 79 8.04 -5.72 -11.24
CA SER A 79 7.25 -4.48 -11.11
C SER A 79 7.42 -3.79 -9.75
N GLY A 80 8.15 -4.41 -8.81
CA GLY A 80 8.36 -3.85 -7.48
C GLY A 80 7.11 -3.93 -6.60
N ASN A 81 6.93 -2.95 -5.71
CA ASN A 81 5.83 -2.93 -4.75
C ASN A 81 4.46 -2.96 -5.44
N ILE A 82 3.55 -3.81 -4.94
CA ILE A 82 2.19 -3.94 -5.47
C ILE A 82 1.32 -2.86 -4.82
N ASP A 83 0.92 -1.81 -5.54
CA ASP A 83 -0.10 -0.87 -5.04
C ASP A 83 -1.49 -1.52 -5.09
N VAL A 84 -2.09 -1.78 -3.94
CA VAL A 84 -3.37 -2.52 -3.86
C VAL A 84 -4.51 -1.74 -4.48
N GLY A 85 -4.59 -0.43 -4.25
CA GLY A 85 -5.64 0.41 -4.80
C GLY A 85 -5.56 0.47 -6.32
N GLU A 86 -4.36 0.74 -6.86
CA GLU A 86 -4.12 0.76 -8.30
C GLU A 86 -4.44 -0.60 -8.95
N ASN A 87 -3.92 -1.70 -8.40
CA ASN A 87 -4.15 -3.03 -8.97
C ASN A 87 -5.62 -3.46 -8.87
N THR A 88 -6.32 -3.05 -7.82
CA THR A 88 -7.76 -3.29 -7.68
C THR A 88 -8.54 -2.56 -8.78
N GLU A 89 -8.29 -1.28 -9.00
CA GLU A 89 -8.98 -0.50 -10.06
C GLU A 89 -8.61 -1.01 -11.48
N ASN A 90 -7.38 -1.45 -11.67
CA ASN A 90 -6.96 -2.11 -12.91
C ASN A 90 -7.73 -3.43 -13.13
N ALA A 91 -7.93 -4.23 -12.08
CA ALA A 91 -8.72 -5.46 -12.17
C ALA A 91 -10.20 -5.17 -12.47
N ILE A 92 -10.79 -4.16 -11.83
CA ILE A 92 -12.17 -3.71 -12.10
C ILE A 92 -12.31 -3.27 -13.55
N SER A 93 -11.44 -2.39 -14.03
CA SER A 93 -11.48 -1.88 -15.41
C SER A 93 -11.24 -2.97 -16.47
N ALA A 94 -10.47 -4.01 -16.13
CA ALA A 94 -10.26 -5.18 -16.98
C ALA A 94 -11.39 -6.21 -16.92
N GLY A 95 -12.39 -6.05 -16.04
CA GLY A 95 -13.45 -7.04 -15.82
C GLY A 95 -12.93 -8.35 -15.22
N LYS A 96 -11.85 -8.28 -14.43
CA LYS A 96 -11.15 -9.42 -13.81
C LYS A 96 -11.33 -9.43 -12.30
N VAL A 97 -12.58 -9.33 -11.86
CA VAL A 97 -12.96 -9.39 -10.44
C VAL A 97 -14.10 -10.38 -10.27
N THR A 98 -13.79 -11.52 -9.65
CA THR A 98 -14.76 -12.54 -9.31
C THR A 98 -15.70 -12.09 -8.22
N GLN A 99 -16.92 -12.60 -8.25
CA GLN A 99 -17.92 -12.35 -7.23
C GLN A 99 -17.93 -13.46 -6.19
N VAL A 100 -18.17 -13.09 -4.95
CA VAL A 100 -18.28 -13.99 -3.80
C VAL A 100 -19.48 -13.60 -2.94
N GLU A 101 -19.95 -14.54 -2.13
CA GLU A 101 -21.01 -14.33 -1.14
C GLU A 101 -20.46 -14.64 0.26
N ALA A 102 -21.11 -14.10 1.30
CA ALA A 102 -20.76 -14.40 2.68
C ALA A 102 -20.88 -15.91 2.95
N GLY A 103 -19.88 -16.48 3.63
CA GLY A 103 -19.80 -17.92 3.90
C GLY A 103 -19.55 -18.82 2.67
N GLY A 104 -19.49 -18.25 1.46
CA GLY A 104 -19.25 -18.96 0.22
C GLY A 104 -17.82 -19.50 0.08
N GLU A 105 -17.57 -20.22 -1.01
CA GLU A 105 -16.23 -20.76 -1.32
C GLU A 105 -15.61 -20.07 -2.52
N LEU A 106 -14.29 -19.97 -2.49
CA LEU A 106 -13.44 -19.41 -3.52
C LEU A 106 -12.38 -20.45 -3.89
N THR A 107 -12.32 -20.81 -5.18
CA THR A 107 -11.26 -21.67 -5.70
C THR A 107 -10.11 -20.81 -6.24
N VAL A 108 -8.90 -21.01 -5.73
CA VAL A 108 -7.71 -20.27 -6.15
C VAL A 108 -6.73 -21.23 -6.83
N THR A 109 -6.35 -20.92 -8.07
CA THR A 109 -5.35 -21.68 -8.83
C THR A 109 -3.97 -21.10 -8.60
N ILE A 110 -3.13 -21.87 -7.90
CA ILE A 110 -1.75 -21.53 -7.59
C ILE A 110 -0.84 -22.30 -8.52
N HIS A 111 -0.06 -21.60 -9.32
CA HIS A 111 1.02 -22.18 -10.09
C HIS A 111 2.30 -22.19 -9.27
N GLN A 112 2.73 -23.39 -8.86
CA GLN A 112 4.02 -23.62 -8.24
C GLN A 112 5.10 -23.63 -9.33
N VAL A 113 5.99 -22.63 -9.33
CA VAL A 113 7.07 -22.52 -10.33
C VAL A 113 8.24 -23.45 -9.97
N ASN A 114 8.53 -23.66 -8.70
CA ASN A 114 9.58 -24.59 -8.25
C ASN A 114 9.34 -25.09 -6.81
N ALA A 115 10.31 -25.81 -6.24
CA ALA A 115 10.15 -26.57 -4.99
C ALA A 115 9.61 -25.73 -3.84
N ASP A 116 10.06 -24.47 -3.66
CA ASP A 116 9.69 -23.64 -2.51
C ASP A 116 8.42 -22.78 -2.75
N GLY A 117 7.73 -23.00 -3.88
CA GLY A 117 6.39 -22.47 -4.16
C GLY A 117 5.24 -23.39 -3.74
N ALA A 118 5.53 -24.48 -3.01
CA ALA A 118 4.51 -25.41 -2.54
C ALA A 118 3.72 -24.85 -1.35
N GLY A 119 2.80 -25.65 -0.81
CA GLY A 119 2.00 -25.27 0.37
C GLY A 119 2.62 -25.71 1.71
N PRO A 120 1.84 -25.59 2.80
CA PRO A 120 0.48 -25.07 2.81
C PRO A 120 0.42 -23.54 2.63
N TYR A 121 -0.64 -23.08 1.96
CA TYR A 121 -1.00 -21.66 1.88
C TYR A 121 -1.94 -21.28 3.02
N VAL A 122 -1.73 -20.08 3.55
CA VAL A 122 -2.70 -19.38 4.39
C VAL A 122 -3.25 -18.21 3.59
N CYS A 123 -4.54 -17.92 3.78
CA CYS A 123 -5.18 -16.78 3.15
C CYS A 123 -5.81 -15.86 4.19
N ASP A 124 -5.85 -14.58 3.88
CA ASP A 124 -6.46 -13.54 4.69
C ASP A 124 -7.10 -12.46 3.81
N LEU A 125 -7.96 -11.64 4.42
CA LEU A 125 -8.87 -10.71 3.75
C LEU A 125 -8.68 -9.29 4.30
N ASP A 126 -8.53 -8.33 3.39
CA ASP A 126 -8.66 -6.90 3.63
C ASP A 126 -9.98 -6.40 3.03
N GLU A 127 -10.95 -6.08 3.90
CA GLU A 127 -12.27 -5.57 3.50
C GLU A 127 -12.25 -4.18 2.84
N SER A 128 -11.18 -3.43 3.02
CA SER A 128 -11.01 -2.09 2.44
C SER A 128 -10.44 -2.10 1.03
N SER A 129 -9.95 -3.26 0.56
CA SER A 129 -9.27 -3.42 -0.73
C SER A 129 -8.18 -2.37 -0.98
N ASN A 130 -7.44 -2.01 0.05
CA ASN A 130 -6.37 -1.03 -0.05
C ASN A 130 -5.21 -1.50 0.84
N THR A 131 -5.00 -0.92 2.01
CA THR A 131 -3.93 -1.37 2.93
C THR A 131 -4.38 -1.26 4.38
N ASN A 132 -5.47 -1.94 4.73
CA ASN A 132 -5.95 -1.94 6.11
C ASN A 132 -5.07 -2.83 7.00
N THR A 133 -4.94 -2.44 8.26
CA THR A 133 -4.28 -3.26 9.29
C THR A 133 -5.21 -4.30 9.90
N ASN A 134 -6.54 -4.11 9.77
CA ASN A 134 -7.52 -5.09 10.20
C ASN A 134 -7.70 -6.17 9.13
N ILE A 135 -6.89 -7.22 9.25
CA ILE A 135 -6.86 -8.36 8.34
C ILE A 135 -7.60 -9.54 8.98
N GLN A 136 -8.57 -10.11 8.26
CA GLN A 136 -9.33 -11.27 8.72
C GLN A 136 -8.76 -12.56 8.12
N ASN A 137 -8.39 -13.53 8.95
CA ASN A 137 -7.89 -14.82 8.47
C ASN A 137 -9.02 -15.63 7.82
N LEU A 138 -8.72 -16.29 6.70
CA LEU A 138 -9.65 -17.16 5.97
C LEU A 138 -9.31 -18.63 6.22
N THR A 139 -10.33 -19.49 6.13
CA THR A 139 -10.14 -20.94 6.24
C THR A 139 -9.81 -21.53 4.88
N VAL A 140 -8.70 -22.29 4.79
CA VAL A 140 -8.31 -23.01 3.57
C VAL A 140 -8.60 -24.50 3.78
N THR A 141 -9.59 -25.05 3.07
CA THR A 141 -10.11 -26.41 3.28
C THR A 141 -9.42 -27.47 2.42
N ASN A 142 -8.94 -27.07 1.24
CA ASN A 142 -8.08 -27.87 0.37
C ASN A 142 -6.84 -27.03 0.02
N ASN A 143 -5.65 -27.64 0.06
CA ASN A 143 -4.39 -26.90 -0.01
C ASN A 143 -3.37 -27.55 -0.94
N VAL A 144 -2.35 -26.78 -1.33
CA VAL A 144 -1.21 -27.29 -2.09
C VAL A 144 -0.40 -28.24 -1.20
N PRO A 145 -0.10 -29.47 -1.66
CA PRO A 145 0.72 -30.39 -0.88
C PRO A 145 2.14 -29.84 -0.71
N GLY A 146 2.67 -29.93 0.50
CA GLY A 146 4.02 -29.47 0.82
C GLY A 146 4.25 -29.38 2.32
N THR A 147 5.51 -29.19 2.70
CA THR A 147 5.92 -28.97 4.09
C THR A 147 6.77 -27.70 4.13
N ASN A 148 6.32 -26.69 4.86
CA ASN A 148 7.02 -25.40 4.97
C ASN A 148 7.27 -24.70 3.62
N GLY A 149 6.31 -24.81 2.70
CA GLY A 149 6.40 -24.27 1.36
C GLY A 149 7.20 -25.13 0.39
N LEU A 150 7.69 -26.31 0.82
CA LEU A 150 8.59 -27.17 0.03
C LEU A 150 7.86 -28.41 -0.51
N SER A 151 8.10 -28.75 -1.78
CA SER A 151 7.74 -30.06 -2.37
C SER A 151 8.75 -30.51 -3.43
N GLN A 152 8.65 -31.78 -3.88
CA GLN A 152 9.45 -32.30 -4.99
C GLN A 152 8.93 -31.88 -6.37
N VAL A 153 7.73 -31.29 -6.42
CA VAL A 153 7.11 -30.78 -7.64
C VAL A 153 7.74 -29.43 -7.99
N LYS A 154 7.98 -29.16 -9.28
CA LYS A 154 8.67 -27.93 -9.70
C LYS A 154 8.06 -27.26 -10.93
N THR A 155 6.76 -27.44 -11.21
CA THR A 155 6.00 -26.74 -12.28
C THR A 155 4.61 -27.38 -12.36
N GLN A 156 3.70 -26.96 -11.48
CA GLN A 156 2.35 -27.52 -11.44
C GLN A 156 1.36 -26.50 -10.93
N ALA A 157 0.17 -26.48 -11.52
CA ALA A 157 -0.96 -25.74 -10.96
C ALA A 157 -1.73 -26.63 -9.98
N PHE A 158 -2.08 -26.05 -8.83
CA PHE A 158 -2.90 -26.67 -7.81
C PHE A 158 -4.06 -25.74 -7.48
N ASN A 159 -5.23 -26.32 -7.22
CA ASN A 159 -6.36 -25.57 -6.70
C ASN A 159 -6.34 -25.65 -5.18
N ILE A 160 -6.53 -24.52 -4.52
CA ILE A 160 -6.89 -24.44 -3.12
C ILE A 160 -8.32 -23.95 -3.00
N THR A 161 -9.00 -24.33 -1.93
CA THR A 161 -10.36 -23.88 -1.62
C THR A 161 -10.31 -23.01 -0.38
N VAL A 162 -10.75 -21.76 -0.52
CA VAL A 162 -10.77 -20.75 0.53
C VAL A 162 -12.23 -20.46 0.88
N LYS A 163 -12.60 -20.58 2.16
CA LYS A 163 -13.93 -20.23 2.64
C LYS A 163 -13.97 -18.72 2.98
N MET A 164 -14.91 -18.01 2.37
CA MET A 164 -15.22 -16.63 2.72
C MET A 164 -15.89 -16.56 4.10
N PRO A 165 -15.69 -15.48 4.87
CA PRO A 165 -16.24 -15.37 6.21
C PRO A 165 -17.77 -15.19 6.15
N ASP A 166 -18.48 -15.67 7.17
CA ASP A 166 -19.94 -15.53 7.25
C ASP A 166 -20.36 -14.07 7.53
N ASP A 167 -19.46 -13.26 8.10
CA ASP A 167 -19.62 -11.82 8.37
C ASP A 167 -18.94 -10.92 7.32
N LEU A 168 -18.73 -11.44 6.10
CA LEU A 168 -18.09 -10.72 5.00
C LEU A 168 -18.71 -9.34 4.78
N ASN A 169 -17.87 -8.29 4.82
CA ASN A 169 -18.32 -6.92 4.61
C ASN A 169 -17.31 -6.11 3.77
N CYS A 170 -17.22 -6.41 2.48
CA CYS A 170 -16.37 -5.65 1.57
C CYS A 170 -16.85 -4.20 1.43
N PHE A 171 -15.98 -3.22 1.63
CA PHE A 171 -16.27 -1.79 1.46
C PHE A 171 -15.24 -1.02 0.63
N GLY A 172 -14.27 -1.73 0.06
CA GLY A 172 -13.21 -1.15 -0.73
C GLY A 172 -13.55 -0.75 -2.16
N ALA A 173 -12.56 -0.10 -2.78
CA ALA A 173 -12.51 0.31 -4.18
C ALA A 173 -13.62 1.28 -4.64
N SER A 174 -13.59 1.63 -5.91
CA SER A 174 -14.54 2.54 -6.56
C SER A 174 -15.98 2.03 -6.57
N THR A 175 -16.20 0.71 -6.49
CA THR A 175 -17.56 0.13 -6.45
C THR A 175 -18.14 0.01 -5.05
N GLY A 176 -17.31 0.17 -4.01
CA GLY A 176 -17.76 0.14 -2.62
C GLY A 176 -18.13 -1.23 -2.07
N ASN A 177 -17.74 -2.30 -2.74
CA ASN A 177 -18.03 -3.68 -2.34
C ASN A 177 -16.91 -4.65 -2.73
N ILE A 178 -15.68 -4.16 -2.83
CA ILE A 178 -14.50 -4.98 -3.13
C ILE A 178 -13.70 -5.24 -1.86
N CYS A 179 -13.19 -6.46 -1.74
CA CYS A 179 -12.15 -6.83 -0.80
C CYS A 179 -10.89 -7.27 -1.56
N THR A 180 -9.75 -7.25 -0.89
CA THR A 180 -8.53 -7.92 -1.35
C THR A 180 -8.32 -9.18 -0.55
N VAL A 181 -8.20 -10.33 -1.22
CA VAL A 181 -7.73 -11.57 -0.61
C VAL A 181 -6.24 -11.69 -0.87
N ARG A 182 -5.50 -12.06 0.16
CA ARG A 182 -4.08 -12.40 0.08
C ARG A 182 -3.93 -13.87 0.43
N CYS A 183 -3.20 -14.61 -0.41
CA CYS A 183 -2.79 -15.97 -0.10
C CYS A 183 -1.27 -16.08 -0.20
N ARG A 184 -0.64 -16.69 0.80
CA ARG A 184 0.81 -16.93 0.82
C ARG A 184 1.18 -18.24 1.49
N ASN A 185 2.26 -18.86 1.04
CA ASN A 185 2.83 -20.02 1.71
C ASN A 185 3.75 -19.61 2.87
N ASN A 186 4.34 -20.59 3.56
CA ASN A 186 5.25 -20.36 4.69
C ASN A 186 6.73 -20.62 4.36
N ALA A 187 7.13 -20.45 3.09
CA ALA A 187 8.51 -20.65 2.66
C ALA A 187 9.46 -19.62 3.31
N LEU A 188 10.58 -20.10 3.86
CA LEU A 188 11.54 -19.25 4.57
C LEU A 188 12.26 -18.25 3.67
N ALA A 189 12.47 -18.57 2.41
CA ALA A 189 13.15 -17.68 1.47
C ALA A 189 12.28 -16.48 1.03
N GLY A 190 11.00 -16.52 1.41
CA GLY A 190 10.00 -15.50 1.18
C GLY A 190 8.65 -16.21 1.13
N PRO A 191 7.66 -15.82 1.93
CA PRO A 191 6.30 -16.27 1.68
C PRO A 191 5.91 -15.88 0.25
N PHE A 192 5.61 -16.86 -0.59
CA PHE A 192 5.22 -16.67 -1.98
C PHE A 192 3.71 -16.85 -2.14
N GLY A 193 3.11 -16.16 -3.11
CA GLY A 193 1.68 -16.27 -3.41
C GLY A 193 1.17 -15.07 -4.19
N GLY A 194 0.26 -14.30 -3.60
CA GLY A 194 -0.23 -13.06 -4.21
C GLY A 194 -1.47 -12.50 -3.53
N CYS A 195 -1.86 -11.31 -3.98
CA CYS A 195 -3.14 -10.69 -3.69
C CYS A 195 -4.01 -10.65 -4.95
N PHE A 196 -5.33 -10.68 -4.76
CA PHE A 196 -6.30 -10.47 -5.83
C PHE A 196 -7.58 -9.86 -5.27
N ALA A 197 -8.32 -9.14 -6.10
CA ALA A 197 -9.58 -8.52 -5.72
C ALA A 197 -10.75 -9.52 -5.81
N VAL A 198 -11.73 -9.38 -4.93
CA VAL A 198 -13.03 -10.07 -5.00
C VAL A 198 -14.16 -9.07 -4.75
N GLN A 199 -15.30 -9.26 -5.40
CA GLN A 199 -16.49 -8.43 -5.23
C GLN A 199 -17.54 -9.17 -4.41
N GLN A 200 -18.00 -8.59 -3.32
CA GLN A 200 -19.14 -9.15 -2.58
C GLN A 200 -20.44 -8.88 -3.33
N ALA A 201 -21.17 -9.93 -3.70
CA ALA A 201 -22.40 -9.86 -4.48
C ALA A 201 -23.66 -9.70 -3.61
N ASP A 202 -23.66 -10.26 -2.41
CA ASP A 202 -24.77 -10.31 -1.46
C ASP A 202 -24.78 -9.14 -0.47
N THR A 203 -24.31 -7.97 -0.91
CA THR A 203 -24.23 -6.76 -0.09
C THR A 203 -24.60 -5.50 -0.86
N ASP A 204 -25.14 -4.51 -0.15
CA ASP A 204 -25.27 -3.17 -0.70
C ASP A 204 -23.89 -2.53 -0.89
N LYS A 205 -23.74 -1.82 -2.01
CA LYS A 205 -22.52 -1.05 -2.30
C LYS A 205 -22.37 0.09 -1.30
N LYS A 206 -21.21 0.19 -0.66
CA LYS A 206 -20.90 1.26 0.28
C LYS A 206 -20.44 2.49 -0.50
N THR A 207 -20.94 3.67 -0.14
CA THR A 207 -20.45 4.90 -0.76
C THR A 207 -19.18 5.32 -0.06
N ASN A 208 -18.04 5.38 -0.74
CA ASN A 208 -16.79 5.88 -0.17
C ASN A 208 -16.74 7.41 -0.29
N THR A 209 -16.78 8.13 0.84
CA THR A 209 -16.72 9.59 0.88
C THR A 209 -15.61 10.07 1.82
N PRO A 210 -15.07 11.28 1.62
CA PRO A 210 -14.10 11.85 2.56
C PRO A 210 -14.61 11.92 4.02
N GLN A 211 -15.93 11.92 4.23
CA GLN A 211 -16.55 12.00 5.55
C GLN A 211 -16.61 10.66 6.28
N ASN A 212 -16.63 9.53 5.57
CA ASN A 212 -16.73 8.20 6.18
C ASN A 212 -15.42 7.39 6.16
N ILE A 213 -14.42 7.83 5.39
CA ILE A 213 -13.07 7.27 5.43
C ILE A 213 -12.31 7.84 6.63
N LYS A 214 -11.93 6.98 7.57
CA LYS A 214 -11.09 7.37 8.72
C LYS A 214 -9.65 7.54 8.28
N THR A 215 -9.21 8.78 8.14
CA THR A 215 -7.80 9.15 7.90
C THR A 215 -7.15 9.64 9.21
N THR A 216 -5.84 9.44 9.35
CA THR A 216 -5.07 9.92 10.52
C THR A 216 -5.19 11.42 10.72
N GLN A 217 -5.29 12.18 9.63
CA GLN A 217 -5.64 13.60 9.64
C GLN A 217 -7.09 13.78 9.19
N GLN A 218 -7.91 14.45 10.00
CA GLN A 218 -9.29 14.73 9.66
C GLN A 218 -9.38 15.76 8.52
N LEU A 219 -10.42 15.62 7.68
CA LEU A 219 -10.69 16.51 6.53
C LEU A 219 -10.64 18.01 6.91
N GLN A 220 -11.16 18.38 8.08
CA GLN A 220 -11.13 19.76 8.56
C GLN A 220 -9.71 20.30 8.74
N ALA A 221 -8.82 19.50 9.34
CA ALA A 221 -7.42 19.89 9.55
C ALA A 221 -6.68 20.02 8.20
N ILE A 222 -6.94 19.11 7.26
CA ILE A 222 -6.38 19.17 5.90
C ILE A 222 -6.87 20.44 5.18
N ASN A 223 -8.17 20.73 5.21
CA ASN A 223 -8.73 21.91 4.57
C ASN A 223 -8.21 23.20 5.20
N ALA A 224 -8.06 23.25 6.53
CA ALA A 224 -7.43 24.38 7.20
C ALA A 224 -5.97 24.57 6.74
N GLN A 225 -5.20 23.49 6.60
CA GLN A 225 -3.84 23.55 6.08
C GLN A 225 -3.79 24.01 4.62
N VAL A 226 -4.71 23.53 3.77
CA VAL A 226 -4.81 23.94 2.36
C VAL A 226 -5.13 25.43 2.26
N LEU A 227 -6.09 25.92 3.03
CA LEU A 227 -6.43 27.34 3.06
C LEU A 227 -5.25 28.20 3.55
N GLN A 228 -4.53 27.73 4.56
CA GLN A 228 -3.32 28.41 5.04
C GLN A 228 -2.23 28.42 3.96
N ASN A 229 -1.94 27.27 3.33
CA ASN A 229 -0.99 27.18 2.23
C ASN A 229 -1.37 28.09 1.05
N GLN A 230 -2.66 28.18 0.72
CA GLN A 230 -3.16 29.07 -0.33
C GLN A 230 -2.97 30.55 0.03
N LYS A 231 -3.14 30.92 1.30
CA LYS A 231 -2.88 32.27 1.80
C LYS A 231 -1.39 32.62 1.77
N ASP A 232 -0.54 31.66 2.08
CA ASP A 232 0.91 31.81 2.21
C ASP A 232 1.65 31.76 0.85
N PHE A 233 1.03 31.14 -0.14
CA PHE A 233 1.62 30.93 -1.46
C PHE A 233 1.98 32.24 -2.21
N PRO A 234 1.11 33.27 -2.29
CA PRO A 234 1.45 34.52 -2.98
C PRO A 234 2.65 35.25 -2.37
N ASP A 235 2.77 35.24 -1.04
CA ASP A 235 3.87 35.92 -0.36
C ASP A 235 5.18 35.15 -0.49
N SER A 236 5.12 33.81 -0.51
CA SER A 236 6.25 32.96 -0.86
C SER A 236 6.74 33.20 -2.30
N VAL A 237 5.82 33.40 -3.25
CA VAL A 237 6.15 33.74 -4.65
C VAL A 237 6.84 35.10 -4.72
N LYS A 238 6.30 36.13 -4.07
CA LYS A 238 6.92 37.47 -4.03
C LYS A 238 8.29 37.45 -3.37
N ALA A 239 8.47 36.66 -2.31
CA ALA A 239 9.77 36.53 -1.66
C ALA A 239 10.80 35.91 -2.61
N ASN A 240 10.42 34.88 -3.39
CA ASN A 240 11.29 34.28 -4.41
C ASN A 240 11.58 35.23 -5.58
N GLU A 241 10.61 36.02 -6.03
CA GLU A 241 10.80 37.01 -7.10
C GLU A 241 11.79 38.12 -6.72
N ASN A 242 11.88 38.46 -5.43
CA ASN A 242 12.75 39.51 -4.92
C ASN A 242 14.09 39.00 -4.38
N ALA A 243 14.35 37.69 -4.45
CA ALA A 243 15.56 37.10 -3.87
C ALA A 243 16.75 37.14 -4.83
N THR A 244 17.96 37.36 -4.29
CA THR A 244 19.24 37.31 -5.00
C THR A 244 19.61 35.85 -5.34
N ASN A 245 20.66 35.60 -6.14
CA ASN A 245 21.09 34.23 -6.51
C ASN A 245 21.68 33.41 -5.33
N ASP A 246 21.69 33.93 -4.11
CA ASP A 246 22.22 33.26 -2.93
C ASP A 246 21.09 32.57 -2.14
N GLU A 247 21.04 31.23 -2.18
CA GLU A 247 19.99 30.38 -1.57
C GLU A 247 19.71 30.70 -0.09
N ALA A 248 20.72 31.16 0.67
CA ALA A 248 20.54 31.48 2.09
C ALA A 248 19.69 32.76 2.30
N GLU A 249 19.85 33.76 1.42
CA GLU A 249 19.04 34.99 1.46
C GLU A 249 17.61 34.72 0.96
N GLN A 250 17.44 33.84 -0.03
CA GLN A 250 16.12 33.45 -0.54
C GLN A 250 15.26 32.78 0.54
N ASN A 251 15.84 31.80 1.25
CA ASN A 251 15.15 31.08 2.32
C ASN A 251 14.77 31.99 3.49
N LYS A 252 15.63 32.96 3.82
CA LYS A 252 15.34 33.96 4.87
C LYS A 252 14.20 34.89 4.46
N ALA A 253 14.22 35.40 3.23
CA ALA A 253 13.17 36.30 2.72
C ALA A 253 11.80 35.61 2.67
N ALA A 254 11.74 34.33 2.28
CA ALA A 254 10.51 33.55 2.27
C ALA A 254 9.92 33.36 3.68
N VAL A 255 10.76 33.02 4.67
CA VAL A 255 10.31 32.87 6.07
C VAL A 255 9.83 34.21 6.65
N ASP A 256 10.53 35.31 6.39
CA ASP A 256 10.16 36.63 6.89
C ASP A 256 8.81 37.12 6.30
N ALA A 257 8.55 36.86 5.02
CA ALA A 257 7.28 37.19 4.37
C ALA A 257 6.10 36.41 4.96
N LEU A 258 6.30 35.12 5.27
CA LEU A 258 5.29 34.27 5.90
C LEU A 258 5.00 34.70 7.36
N LEU A 259 6.03 35.06 8.11
CA LEU A 259 5.89 35.49 9.51
C LEU A 259 5.27 36.89 9.63
N GLY A 260 5.48 37.78 8.66
CA GLY A 260 4.89 39.12 8.63
C GLY A 260 3.35 39.14 8.65
N ASN A 261 2.71 38.10 8.12
CA ASN A 261 1.25 37.98 8.10
C ASN A 261 0.63 37.48 9.42
N THR A 262 1.43 36.89 10.33
CA THR A 262 0.95 36.37 11.62
C THR A 262 0.70 37.48 12.64
N VAL A 263 1.25 38.68 12.44
CA VAL A 263 1.21 39.79 13.41
C VAL A 263 0.00 40.72 13.23
N ASN A 264 -0.80 40.58 12.15
CA ASN A 264 -1.98 41.41 11.89
C ASN A 264 -3.33 40.75 12.22
N GLY A 265 -3.35 39.74 13.10
CA GLY A 265 -4.58 39.21 13.70
C GLY A 265 -4.95 39.96 14.98
N GLY A 266 -5.39 41.21 14.85
CA GLY A 266 -5.79 42.07 15.96
C GLY A 266 -7.02 41.57 16.74
N ASN A 267 -6.86 41.56 18.07
CA ASN A 267 -7.84 41.42 19.16
C ASN A 267 -9.30 41.85 18.91
N ASN A 268 -10.22 41.05 19.44
CA ASN A 268 -11.57 41.43 19.92
C ASN A 268 -12.00 40.31 20.91
N GLN A 269 -12.47 40.47 22.15
CA GLN A 269 -12.86 41.57 23.05
C GLN A 269 -12.55 41.07 24.49
N GLY A 270 -12.20 41.93 25.46
CA GLY A 270 -13.17 42.50 26.40
C GLY A 270 -12.87 42.00 27.82
N GLY A 271 -12.37 42.89 28.69
CA GLY A 271 -11.85 42.53 30.01
C GLY A 271 -12.88 42.44 31.13
N ASN A 272 -12.49 41.77 32.23
CA ASN A 272 -12.85 42.18 33.59
C ASN A 272 -11.88 41.59 34.64
N GLY A 273 -11.24 42.49 35.40
CA GLY A 273 -10.96 42.41 36.85
C GLY A 273 -10.18 41.24 37.47
N GLY A 274 -9.00 41.58 38.05
CA GLY A 274 -8.77 41.22 39.46
C GLY A 274 -7.52 40.40 39.82
N ASN A 275 -6.52 41.13 40.34
CA ASN A 275 -5.70 40.81 41.51
C ASN A 275 -4.34 40.07 41.37
N GLN A 276 -3.43 40.54 42.21
CA GLN A 276 -1.98 40.39 42.26
C GLN A 276 -1.47 39.02 42.71
N GLY A 277 -0.26 38.65 42.30
CA GLY A 277 0.57 37.67 42.99
C GLY A 277 1.72 37.13 42.11
N GLY A 278 2.96 37.55 42.38
CA GLY A 278 4.14 37.09 41.63
C GLY A 278 4.61 35.68 42.00
N ARG A 279 5.42 35.07 41.11
CA ARG A 279 6.60 34.21 41.37
C ARG A 279 7.12 33.65 40.04
N GLY A 280 8.45 33.60 39.90
CA GLY A 280 9.14 33.20 38.67
C GLY A 280 9.17 31.70 38.39
N GLY A 281 9.74 31.31 37.25
CA GLY A 281 10.05 29.93 36.91
C GLY A 281 10.36 29.74 35.43
N GLN A 282 11.44 29.02 35.14
CA GLN A 282 12.12 28.85 33.85
C GLN A 282 11.43 27.79 32.95
N GLY A 283 11.66 27.88 31.64
CA GLY A 283 11.34 26.79 30.69
C GLY A 283 11.98 27.01 29.33
N ARG A 284 13.22 26.51 29.16
CA ARG A 284 13.96 26.48 27.89
C ARG A 284 13.44 25.35 27.00
N GLY A 285 13.04 25.66 25.76
CA GLY A 285 12.82 24.68 24.69
C GLY A 285 14.07 24.53 23.83
N GLN A 286 14.70 23.36 23.92
CA GLN A 286 15.95 22.99 23.28
C GLN A 286 15.70 22.50 21.85
N PHE A 287 16.22 23.19 20.84
CA PHE A 287 16.32 22.67 19.46
C PHE A 287 17.69 22.02 19.28
N GLY A 288 17.71 20.76 18.85
CA GLY A 288 18.92 20.06 18.44
C GLY A 288 18.57 18.93 17.48
N GLY A 289 19.28 18.87 16.35
CA GLY A 289 19.29 17.70 15.45
C GLY A 289 19.50 18.03 13.98
N SER A 290 20.75 18.03 13.54
CA SER A 290 21.23 18.19 12.16
C SER A 290 20.94 16.99 11.26
N GLY A 291 20.60 17.23 9.99
CA GLY A 291 20.66 16.24 8.90
C GLY A 291 20.63 16.95 7.54
N GLY A 292 21.67 16.78 6.73
CA GLY A 292 21.95 17.60 5.55
C GLY A 292 21.03 17.36 4.35
N PHE A 293 20.74 18.43 3.62
CA PHE A 293 20.05 18.41 2.34
C PHE A 293 21.06 18.40 1.19
N GLY A 294 21.16 17.27 0.49
CA GLY A 294 21.77 17.15 -0.84
C GLY A 294 20.68 17.24 -1.91
N GLY A 295 20.93 18.04 -2.95
CA GLY A 295 19.91 18.60 -3.83
C GLY A 295 19.25 17.70 -4.86
N PHE A 296 18.17 18.24 -5.45
CA PHE A 296 17.52 17.73 -6.65
C PHE A 296 17.20 18.89 -7.61
N GLY A 297 18.14 19.14 -8.52
CA GLY A 297 17.83 19.76 -9.79
C GLY A 297 17.25 18.71 -10.74
N GLY A 298 16.11 19.03 -11.36
CA GLY A 298 15.68 18.38 -12.60
C GLY A 298 14.29 17.76 -12.59
N ASN A 299 13.37 18.44 -13.27
CA ASN A 299 12.59 17.92 -14.42
C ASN A 299 11.09 18.27 -14.38
N ALA A 300 10.78 19.57 -14.44
CA ALA A 300 9.43 20.14 -14.49
C ALA A 300 8.58 19.73 -15.72
N LYS A 301 9.14 19.02 -16.71
CA LYS A 301 8.44 18.70 -17.96
C LYS A 301 7.60 17.41 -17.92
N ARG A 302 7.76 16.53 -16.92
CA ARG A 302 6.92 15.32 -16.79
C ARG A 302 5.59 15.55 -16.07
N ALA A 303 5.49 16.56 -15.19
CA ALA A 303 4.30 16.84 -14.38
C ALA A 303 3.09 17.31 -15.21
N ALA A 304 3.30 18.05 -16.29
CA ALA A 304 2.21 18.62 -17.09
C ALA A 304 1.37 17.57 -17.85
N SER A 305 1.90 16.36 -18.08
CA SER A 305 1.16 15.29 -18.76
C SER A 305 0.21 14.52 -17.82
N LYS A 306 0.57 14.39 -16.53
CA LYS A 306 -0.21 13.64 -15.53
C LYS A 306 -1.42 14.43 -15.00
N LEU A 307 -1.42 15.75 -15.13
CA LEU A 307 -2.52 16.63 -14.70
C LEU A 307 -3.71 16.71 -15.68
N ARG A 308 -3.61 16.12 -16.88
CA ARG A 308 -4.70 16.16 -17.88
C ARG A 308 -5.84 15.18 -17.61
N TRP A 309 -5.56 14.08 -16.90
CA TRP A 309 -6.61 13.13 -16.50
C TRP A 309 -7.45 13.67 -15.33
N ALA A 310 -6.81 14.30 -14.35
CA ALA A 310 -7.48 14.89 -13.19
C ALA A 310 -8.48 16.01 -13.55
N LYS A 311 -8.25 16.78 -14.63
CA LYS A 311 -9.16 17.85 -15.05
C LYS A 311 -10.43 17.37 -15.77
N ARG A 312 -10.48 16.12 -16.26
CA ARG A 312 -11.69 15.59 -16.93
C ARG A 312 -12.73 15.04 -15.95
N PHE A 313 -12.32 14.61 -14.76
CA PHE A 313 -13.24 14.07 -13.76
C PHE A 313 -14.07 15.14 -13.04
N PHE A 314 -13.58 16.37 -12.90
CA PHE A 314 -14.29 17.45 -12.22
C PHE A 314 -15.23 18.29 -13.10
N ALA A 315 -15.29 18.03 -14.41
CA ALA A 315 -16.06 18.85 -15.35
C ALA A 315 -17.43 18.27 -15.73
N GLN A 316 -17.86 17.16 -15.11
CA GLN A 316 -19.06 16.43 -15.52
C GLN A 316 -20.16 16.34 -14.44
N GLU A 317 -20.00 17.02 -13.30
CA GLU A 317 -21.01 17.07 -12.23
C GLU A 317 -21.91 18.33 -12.28
N ASP A 318 -21.67 19.25 -13.22
CA ASP A 318 -22.45 20.50 -13.34
C ASP A 318 -23.48 20.49 -14.49
N THR A 319 -24.07 19.35 -14.83
CA THR A 319 -25.33 19.35 -15.61
C THR A 319 -26.14 18.06 -15.47
N ILE A 320 -27.35 18.25 -14.93
CA ILE A 320 -28.51 17.36 -14.72
C ILE A 320 -28.64 16.84 -13.29
#